data_AF-A0A4Q4NJT6-F1
#
_entry.id   AF-A0A4Q4NJT6-F1
#
_cell.length_a   1.000
_cell.length_b   1.000
_cell.length_c   1.000
_cell.angle_alpha   90.00
_cell.angle_beta   90.00
_cell.angle_gamma   90.00
#
_symmetry.space_group_name_H-M   'P 1'
#
loop_
_entity.id
_entity.type
_entity.pdbx_description
1 polymer ?
#
loop_
_entity_poly.entity_id
_entity_poly.type
_entity_poly.pdbx_seq_one_letter_code
_entity_poly.pdbx_strand_id
1 'polypeptide(L)'
;MASIYKAFPQLRTAAPRLSRRLFVSTPCLNSPIRSAVSASRSSSRSSTLQSVRWKSTQPLRNTATIEGSNAGRAILEEAATKTESQSSSFPKTTSKSVAYWLLGSAASVFGIVVFGGLTRLTESGLSITEWRPVTGSLWPMSQAEWDSEFTKYKASPEFQQLNSSMDMADFKQIYFMEWAHRLWGRVIGITMLVPTAYFIARRRVAPSMAWKLIGICGMIGGQGAIGWWMVKSGLKDDLFEPGSHPRVSQYRLTAHLGAAFTVYCSMVYTGLSILKEHRMLADPAKAAETIKALQHPALRIFRRSVFGLTALVFTTAMSGALVAGLDAGLIYNEFPWMGLGLAPPKKELFDPFYSHVPDQSDLWWRNMLENPSLVQLDHRILATTTFTAIMSLFAYTRFGKGVRSKLSKDQHKGVQGMVHLVVLQVTLGISTLIYMVPTWLASAHQAGALALLTGAVVLCNRITAPRRAILRQIMKPQAPRTHATPHISSRLEAAKAAEQSS
;
A
#
# COMPACT_ATOMS: atom_id res chain seq x y z
N MET A 1 -24.95 -45.42 33.38
CA MET A 1 -25.43 -45.49 31.97
C MET A 1 -24.56 -44.54 31.13
N ALA A 2 -23.44 -45.07 30.61
CA ALA A 2 -23.16 -45.25 29.16
C ALA A 2 -22.86 -43.91 28.44
N SER A 3 -21.62 -43.40 28.44
CA SER A 3 -20.45 -43.76 27.59
C SER A 3 -20.73 -43.80 26.09
N ILE A 4 -20.46 -42.67 25.41
CA ILE A 4 -20.52 -42.50 23.94
C ILE A 4 -19.16 -42.79 23.27
N TYR A 5 -18.15 -43.26 24.02
CA TYR A 5 -16.84 -43.63 23.46
C TYR A 5 -16.80 -45.04 22.79
N LYS A 6 -17.92 -45.53 22.28
CA LYS A 6 -18.01 -46.80 21.52
C LYS A 6 -18.59 -46.58 20.12
N ALA A 7 -17.85 -45.89 19.28
CA ALA A 7 -17.88 -46.09 17.83
C ALA A 7 -16.52 -45.67 17.26
N PHE A 8 -15.92 -46.50 16.41
CA PHE A 8 -14.62 -46.37 15.73
C PHE A 8 -13.35 -46.89 16.45
N PRO A 9 -13.12 -48.22 16.46
CA PRO A 9 -11.86 -48.83 16.89
C PRO A 9 -10.71 -48.75 15.85
N GLN A 10 -10.88 -48.08 14.71
CA GLN A 10 -9.94 -48.14 13.57
C GLN A 10 -9.04 -46.91 13.39
N LEU A 11 -9.05 -45.93 14.31
CA LEU A 11 -8.18 -44.75 14.24
C LEU A 11 -6.88 -44.85 15.06
N ARG A 12 -6.48 -46.05 15.49
CA ARG A 12 -5.27 -46.27 16.32
C ARG A 12 -3.99 -46.62 15.55
N THR A 13 -4.02 -46.72 14.23
CA THR A 13 -2.84 -47.07 13.42
C THR A 13 -2.84 -46.37 12.06
N ALA A 14 -2.47 -45.09 12.05
CA ALA A 14 -1.95 -44.39 10.86
C ALA A 14 -1.24 -43.09 11.27
N ALA A 15 -0.18 -43.22 12.06
CA ALA A 15 0.79 -42.14 12.21
C ALA A 15 1.79 -42.25 11.06
N PRO A 16 1.85 -41.31 10.09
CA PRO A 16 3.01 -41.25 9.22
C PRO A 16 4.19 -40.74 10.05
N ARG A 17 5.13 -41.65 10.34
CA ARG A 17 6.49 -41.30 10.76
C ARG A 17 7.13 -40.51 9.62
N LEU A 18 7.01 -39.19 9.64
CA LEU A 18 7.76 -38.30 8.76
C LEU A 18 9.25 -38.47 9.05
N SER A 19 9.93 -39.11 8.12
CA SER A 19 11.36 -39.34 8.14
C SER A 19 12.12 -38.01 8.08
N ARG A 20 13.08 -37.87 8.99
CA ARG A 20 13.94 -36.69 9.19
C ARG A 20 15.04 -36.60 8.12
N ARG A 21 14.72 -36.87 6.84
CA ARG A 21 15.68 -36.99 5.72
C ARG A 21 15.27 -36.22 4.45
N LEU A 22 14.85 -34.96 4.57
CA LEU A 22 14.70 -34.07 3.40
C LEU A 22 15.37 -32.70 3.54
N PHE A 23 16.29 -32.54 4.50
CA PHE A 23 17.22 -31.41 4.52
C PHE A 23 18.61 -31.89 4.90
N VAL A 24 19.34 -32.42 3.90
CA VAL A 24 20.79 -32.50 3.94
C VAL A 24 21.28 -31.56 2.83
N SER A 25 21.83 -30.43 3.26
CA SER A 25 22.62 -29.53 2.42
C SER A 25 23.97 -30.18 2.16
N THR A 26 24.22 -30.61 0.92
CA THR A 26 25.56 -30.98 0.44
C THR A 26 26.40 -29.71 0.25
N PRO A 27 27.59 -29.59 0.88
CA PRO A 27 28.52 -28.51 0.58
C PRO A 27 29.23 -28.78 -0.75
N CYS A 28 29.19 -27.81 -1.66
CA CYS A 28 30.01 -27.82 -2.87
C CYS A 28 31.49 -27.60 -2.50
N LEU A 29 32.27 -28.68 -2.58
CA LEU A 29 33.73 -28.66 -2.67
C LEU A 29 34.08 -29.38 -3.96
N ASN A 30 34.66 -28.65 -4.92
CA ASN A 30 35.83 -29.06 -5.71
C ASN A 30 36.07 -28.08 -6.86
N SER A 31 37.09 -27.24 -6.68
CA SER A 31 37.91 -26.71 -7.78
C SER A 31 38.78 -27.83 -8.36
N PRO A 32 39.15 -27.75 -9.65
CA PRO A 32 40.41 -28.27 -10.12
C PRO A 32 41.45 -27.14 -10.28
N ILE A 33 42.62 -27.38 -9.70
CA ILE A 33 43.86 -26.62 -9.88
C ILE A 33 44.60 -27.19 -11.09
N ARG A 34 45.09 -26.29 -11.97
CA ARG A 34 46.35 -26.34 -12.74
C ARG A 34 46.31 -25.18 -13.75
N SER A 35 47.39 -24.56 -14.22
CA SER A 35 48.76 -24.25 -13.78
C SER A 35 49.25 -23.20 -14.79
N ALA A 36 50.23 -22.42 -14.38
CA ALA A 36 50.73 -21.21 -15.02
C ALA A 36 51.22 -21.35 -16.48
N VAL A 37 51.02 -20.29 -17.29
CA VAL A 37 51.95 -19.86 -18.34
C VAL A 37 52.04 -18.33 -18.34
N SER A 38 53.28 -17.85 -18.32
CA SER A 38 53.72 -16.46 -18.41
C SER A 38 53.68 -15.97 -19.86
N ALA A 39 53.29 -14.71 -20.08
CA ALA A 39 53.79 -13.92 -21.20
C ALA A 39 53.78 -12.42 -20.89
N SER A 40 55.00 -11.88 -20.84
CA SER A 40 55.35 -10.46 -20.83
C SER A 40 54.84 -9.71 -22.07
N ARG A 41 54.47 -8.43 -21.90
CA ARG A 41 55.01 -7.34 -22.75
C ARG A 41 54.72 -5.95 -22.18
N SER A 42 55.80 -5.18 -22.09
CA SER A 42 55.89 -3.76 -21.76
C SER A 42 55.51 -2.84 -22.93
N SER A 43 55.00 -1.64 -22.64
CA SER A 43 55.51 -0.32 -23.10
C SER A 43 54.47 0.75 -22.70
N SER A 44 54.82 1.69 -21.82
CA SER A 44 55.40 3.01 -22.12
C SER A 44 54.49 3.89 -22.99
N ARG A 45 53.91 4.93 -22.36
CA ARG A 45 54.05 6.33 -22.77
C ARG A 45 53.48 7.29 -21.72
N SER A 46 54.27 8.31 -21.41
CA SER A 46 53.99 9.48 -20.57
C SER A 46 53.84 10.72 -21.46
N SER A 47 52.93 11.63 -21.10
CA SER A 47 53.09 13.11 -21.16
C SER A 47 51.77 13.75 -20.69
N THR A 48 51.66 14.38 -19.51
CA THR A 48 51.95 15.80 -19.16
C THR A 48 51.13 16.88 -19.89
N LEU A 49 50.80 17.93 -19.10
CA LEU A 49 50.22 19.26 -19.39
C LEU A 49 48.69 19.33 -19.19
N GLN A 50 48.11 20.33 -18.52
CA GLN A 50 48.61 21.52 -17.83
C GLN A 50 47.44 22.09 -17.01
N SER A 51 47.72 22.55 -15.79
CA SER A 51 46.80 23.34 -14.97
C SER A 51 46.87 24.81 -15.39
N VAL A 52 45.71 25.41 -15.71
CA VAL A 52 45.59 26.84 -15.97
C VAL A 52 45.42 27.58 -14.65
N ARG A 53 46.42 28.40 -14.34
CA ARG A 53 46.46 29.38 -13.25
C ARG A 53 46.09 30.75 -13.84
N TRP A 54 45.09 31.42 -13.28
CA TRP A 54 44.85 32.84 -13.52
C TRP A 54 45.13 33.63 -12.24
N LYS A 55 46.01 34.62 -12.34
CA LYS A 55 46.32 35.64 -11.32
C LYS A 55 45.90 36.99 -11.89
N SER A 56 45.35 37.84 -11.01
CA SER A 56 45.37 39.31 -10.98
C SER A 56 43.97 39.76 -10.50
N THR A 57 43.79 40.55 -9.45
CA THR A 57 44.47 41.80 -9.08
C THR A 57 44.58 41.97 -7.56
N GLN A 58 45.69 42.53 -7.08
CA GLN A 58 45.84 43.05 -5.72
C GLN A 58 45.11 44.39 -5.56
N PRO A 59 44.62 44.74 -4.35
CA PRO A 59 44.53 46.12 -3.92
C PRO A 59 45.70 46.49 -3.00
N LEU A 60 46.19 47.71 -3.22
CA LEU A 60 47.24 48.38 -2.47
C LEU A 60 46.94 48.49 -0.97
N ARG A 61 48.00 48.28 -0.20
CA ARG A 61 48.07 48.43 1.25
C ARG A 61 48.24 49.92 1.57
N ASN A 62 47.16 50.60 1.95
CA ASN A 62 47.26 51.88 2.65
C ASN A 62 47.18 51.63 4.16
N THR A 63 48.30 51.88 4.83
CA THR A 63 48.40 52.09 6.27
C THR A 63 47.72 53.41 6.62
N ALA A 64 46.58 53.34 7.29
CA ALA A 64 46.06 54.43 8.12
C ALA A 64 45.71 53.82 9.49
N THR A 65 46.49 54.20 10.49
CA THR A 65 46.24 53.97 11.91
C THR A 65 44.96 54.67 12.34
N ILE A 66 43.93 53.90 12.71
CA ILE A 66 42.84 54.37 13.56
C ILE A 66 42.62 53.31 14.64
N GLU A 67 43.04 53.67 15.86
CA GLU A 67 42.59 53.02 17.08
C GLU A 67 41.06 53.21 17.19
N GLY A 68 40.32 52.11 17.34
CA GLY A 68 38.85 52.20 17.30
C GLY A 68 38.12 50.90 17.64
N SER A 69 38.10 50.57 18.94
CA SER A 69 37.11 49.73 19.64
C SER A 69 36.95 48.24 19.22
N ASN A 70 37.20 47.36 20.19
CA ASN A 70 36.94 45.90 20.15
C ASN A 70 35.45 45.52 19.98
N ALA A 71 34.53 46.47 19.81
CA ALA A 71 33.10 46.22 19.65
C ALA A 71 32.71 45.81 18.21
N GLY A 72 33.46 46.23 17.18
CA GLY A 72 33.14 45.94 15.78
C GLY A 72 33.44 44.49 15.35
N ARG A 73 34.49 43.87 15.90
CA ARG A 73 34.84 42.46 15.60
C ARG A 73 33.86 41.48 16.22
N ALA A 74 33.33 41.76 17.40
CA ALA A 74 32.30 40.95 18.03
C ALA A 74 30.99 40.97 17.23
N ILE A 75 30.60 42.12 16.66
CA ILE A 75 29.41 42.24 15.81
C ILE A 75 29.62 41.55 14.46
N LEU A 76 30.82 41.57 13.89
CA LEU A 76 31.13 40.86 12.64
C LEU A 76 31.27 39.34 12.85
N GLU A 77 31.79 38.87 13.99
CA GLU A 77 31.77 37.44 14.36
C GLU A 77 30.37 36.95 14.74
N GLU A 78 29.54 37.79 15.38
CA GLU A 78 28.13 37.47 15.66
C GLU A 78 27.27 37.50 14.39
N ALA A 79 27.58 38.39 13.43
CA ALA A 79 26.96 38.41 12.11
C ALA A 79 27.46 37.26 11.21
N ALA A 80 28.73 36.84 11.34
CA ALA A 80 29.29 35.69 10.64
C ALA A 80 28.78 34.36 11.22
N THR A 81 28.48 34.27 12.52
CA THR A 81 27.83 33.10 13.13
C THR A 81 26.31 33.06 12.90
N LYS A 82 25.65 34.22 12.69
CA LYS A 82 24.26 34.28 12.20
C LYS A 82 24.13 34.00 10.70
N THR A 83 25.23 34.01 9.96
CA THR A 83 25.30 33.68 8.53
C THR A 83 26.10 32.39 8.32
N GLU A 84 25.89 31.37 9.17
CA GLU A 84 26.13 30.00 8.71
C GLU A 84 25.16 29.76 7.54
N SER A 85 25.72 29.79 6.33
CA SER A 85 25.09 29.35 5.10
C SER A 85 24.14 28.19 5.39
N GLN A 86 22.83 28.38 5.15
CA GLN A 86 21.88 27.27 5.10
C GLN A 86 22.33 26.35 3.97
N SER A 87 23.26 25.44 4.27
CA SER A 87 23.71 24.44 3.34
C SER A 87 22.46 23.70 2.89
N SER A 88 22.34 23.61 1.57
CA SER A 88 21.12 23.29 0.83
C SER A 88 20.79 21.78 0.94
N SER A 89 20.75 21.26 2.17
CA SER A 89 20.60 19.85 2.47
C SER A 89 19.13 19.50 2.72
N PHE A 90 18.69 18.38 2.15
CA PHE A 90 17.37 17.84 2.44
C PHE A 90 17.24 17.49 3.94
N PRO A 91 16.05 17.63 4.53
CA PRO A 91 15.87 17.33 5.95
C PRO A 91 16.02 15.84 6.22
N LYS A 92 16.52 15.50 7.41
CA LYS A 92 16.65 14.11 7.86
C LYS A 92 15.29 13.46 8.16
N THR A 93 14.29 14.27 8.52
CA THR A 93 12.94 13.86 8.86
C THR A 93 11.93 14.52 7.91
N THR A 94 10.81 13.86 7.65
CA THR A 94 9.72 14.41 6.83
C THR A 94 8.73 15.14 7.74
N SER A 95 8.16 16.27 7.32
CA SER A 95 7.15 17.01 8.10
C SER A 95 5.88 16.20 8.40
N LYS A 96 5.25 16.41 9.58
CA LYS A 96 3.95 15.81 9.92
C LYS A 96 2.82 16.21 8.97
N SER A 97 2.91 17.42 8.37
CA SER A 97 1.93 17.90 7.38
C SER A 97 1.76 16.93 6.21
N VAL A 98 2.87 16.36 5.72
CA VAL A 98 2.88 15.35 4.65
C VAL A 98 2.15 14.09 5.08
N ALA A 99 2.24 13.70 6.36
CA ALA A 99 1.55 12.53 6.88
C ALA A 99 0.03 12.72 6.89
N TYR A 100 -0.46 13.85 7.41
CA TYR A 100 -1.90 14.14 7.44
C TYR A 100 -2.47 14.29 6.03
N TRP A 101 -1.73 14.94 5.13
CA TRP A 101 -2.12 15.03 3.72
C TRP A 101 -2.18 13.66 3.04
N LEU A 102 -1.19 12.78 3.25
CA LEU A 102 -1.22 11.41 2.72
C LEU A 102 -2.41 10.60 3.25
N LEU A 103 -2.71 10.72 4.55
CA LEU A 103 -3.85 10.01 5.16
C LEU A 103 -5.19 10.56 4.69
N GLY A 104 -5.32 11.88 4.54
CA GLY A 104 -6.52 12.51 3.95
C GLY A 104 -6.70 12.11 2.49
N SER A 105 -5.61 12.07 1.72
CA SER A 105 -5.64 11.60 0.33
C SER A 105 -5.97 10.11 0.25
N ALA A 106 -5.49 9.30 1.19
CA ALA A 106 -5.86 7.88 1.27
C ALA A 106 -7.35 7.70 1.58
N ALA A 107 -7.94 8.54 2.44
CA ALA A 107 -9.38 8.55 2.68
C ALA A 107 -10.16 8.90 1.41
N SER A 108 -9.67 9.83 0.60
CA SER A 108 -10.25 10.10 -0.73
C SER A 108 -10.13 8.89 -1.66
N VAL A 109 -9.01 8.16 -1.66
CA VAL A 109 -8.83 6.92 -2.44
C VAL A 109 -9.77 5.81 -1.93
N PHE A 110 -10.00 5.71 -0.62
CA PHE A 110 -11.02 4.82 -0.08
C PHE A 110 -12.41 5.16 -0.62
N GLY A 111 -12.77 6.45 -0.60
CA GLY A 111 -14.06 6.92 -1.10
C GLY A 111 -14.28 6.60 -2.58
N ILE A 112 -13.31 6.92 -3.45
CA ILE A 112 -13.43 6.64 -4.89
C ILE A 112 -13.48 5.13 -5.19
N VAL A 113 -12.81 4.29 -4.39
CA VAL A 113 -12.91 2.82 -4.54
C VAL A 113 -14.35 2.36 -4.27
N VAL A 114 -14.96 2.80 -3.18
CA VAL A 114 -16.37 2.45 -2.85
C VAL A 114 -17.32 2.98 -3.92
N PHE A 115 -17.12 4.22 -4.34
CA PHE A 115 -17.91 4.85 -5.39
C PHE A 115 -17.75 4.16 -6.76
N GLY A 116 -16.54 3.71 -7.10
CA GLY A 116 -16.27 2.92 -8.29
C GLY A 116 -16.93 1.55 -8.24
N GLY A 117 -16.97 0.92 -7.06
CA GLY A 117 -17.74 -0.29 -6.82
C GLY A 117 -19.23 -0.09 -7.11
N LEU A 118 -19.81 1.02 -6.62
CA LEU A 118 -21.19 1.38 -6.95
C LEU A 118 -21.39 1.60 -8.45
N THR A 119 -20.49 2.35 -9.11
CA THR A 119 -20.54 2.62 -10.56
C THR A 119 -20.55 1.32 -11.38
N ARG A 120 -19.85 0.27 -10.92
CA ARG A 120 -19.91 -1.05 -11.57
C ARG A 120 -21.20 -1.81 -11.25
N LEU A 121 -21.63 -1.81 -9.99
CA LEU A 121 -22.84 -2.51 -9.52
C LEU A 121 -24.12 -1.90 -10.10
N THR A 122 -24.10 -0.62 -10.50
CA THR A 122 -25.18 0.05 -11.23
C THR A 122 -24.97 0.05 -12.74
N GLU A 123 -24.03 -0.76 -13.24
CA GLU A 123 -23.71 -0.93 -14.67
C GLU A 123 -23.46 0.40 -15.40
N SER A 124 -22.94 1.39 -14.69
CA SER A 124 -22.76 2.74 -15.21
C SER A 124 -21.38 2.95 -15.84
N GLY A 125 -20.47 2.00 -15.70
CA GLY A 125 -19.04 2.15 -16.04
C GLY A 125 -18.69 2.20 -17.53
N LEU A 126 -19.68 2.11 -18.43
CA LEU A 126 -19.52 2.16 -19.89
C LEU A 126 -20.40 3.24 -20.56
N SER A 127 -21.05 4.09 -19.76
CA SER A 127 -21.90 5.18 -20.24
C SER A 127 -21.14 6.30 -20.99
N ILE A 128 -19.85 6.49 -20.69
CA ILE A 128 -18.97 7.49 -21.32
C ILE A 128 -17.91 6.77 -22.17
N THR A 129 -18.22 6.60 -23.45
CA THR A 129 -17.37 5.86 -24.41
C THR A 129 -16.08 6.61 -24.79
N GLU A 130 -16.08 7.93 -24.66
CA GLU A 130 -14.96 8.76 -25.07
C GLU A 130 -13.95 9.02 -23.95
N TRP A 131 -12.67 9.10 -24.33
CA TRP A 131 -11.58 9.47 -23.44
C TRP A 131 -11.21 10.94 -23.63
N ARG A 132 -11.79 11.82 -22.81
CA ARG A 132 -11.51 13.26 -22.78
C ARG A 132 -10.94 13.66 -21.40
N PRO A 133 -9.61 13.57 -21.18
CA PRO A 133 -9.01 13.80 -19.86
C PRO A 133 -9.23 15.21 -19.30
N VAL A 134 -9.20 16.22 -20.17
CA VAL A 134 -9.30 17.64 -19.78
C VAL A 134 -10.73 18.16 -20.02
N THR A 135 -11.19 18.13 -21.28
CA THR A 135 -12.49 18.69 -21.68
C THR A 135 -13.69 17.91 -21.13
N GLY A 136 -13.54 16.61 -20.84
CA GLY A 136 -14.58 15.79 -20.20
C GLY A 136 -14.69 15.97 -18.69
N SER A 137 -14.19 17.08 -18.14
CA SER A 137 -14.35 17.43 -16.71
C SER A 137 -15.67 18.17 -16.45
N LEU A 138 -16.22 18.84 -17.47
CA LEU A 138 -17.55 19.45 -17.42
C LEU A 138 -18.60 18.41 -17.84
N TRP A 139 -19.76 18.43 -17.18
CA TRP A 139 -20.92 17.65 -17.62
C TRP A 139 -21.65 18.38 -18.76
N PRO A 140 -22.49 17.68 -19.56
CA PRO A 140 -23.29 18.32 -20.61
C PRO A 140 -24.24 19.38 -20.02
N MET A 141 -24.10 20.64 -20.44
CA MET A 141 -24.83 21.78 -19.90
C MET A 141 -26.07 22.14 -20.73
N SER A 142 -26.13 21.69 -21.99
CA SER A 142 -27.25 21.94 -22.90
C SER A 142 -27.94 20.64 -23.33
N GLN A 143 -29.20 20.75 -23.76
CA GLN A 143 -29.95 19.58 -24.27
C GLN A 143 -29.27 18.97 -25.50
N ALA A 144 -28.75 19.79 -26.41
CA ALA A 144 -28.04 19.31 -27.59
C ALA A 144 -26.78 18.47 -27.25
N GLU A 145 -26.05 18.84 -26.19
CA GLU A 145 -24.91 18.06 -25.71
C GLU A 145 -25.36 16.73 -25.09
N TRP A 146 -26.46 16.74 -24.31
CA TRP A 146 -27.06 15.50 -23.78
C TRP A 146 -27.50 14.56 -24.90
N ASP A 147 -28.17 15.09 -25.93
CA ASP A 147 -28.59 14.31 -27.09
C ASP A 147 -27.39 13.71 -27.82
N SER A 148 -26.30 14.48 -27.98
CA SER A 148 -25.06 14.00 -28.59
C SER A 148 -24.42 12.84 -27.81
N GLU A 149 -24.27 12.98 -26.50
CA GLU A 149 -23.72 11.91 -25.65
C GLU A 149 -24.63 10.67 -25.62
N PHE A 150 -25.95 10.87 -25.59
CA PHE A 150 -26.89 9.75 -25.63
C PHE A 150 -26.86 9.04 -26.98
N THR A 151 -26.72 9.76 -28.11
CA THR A 151 -26.54 9.15 -29.43
C THR A 151 -25.28 8.27 -29.48
N LYS A 152 -24.18 8.71 -28.86
CA LYS A 152 -22.97 7.88 -28.75
C LYS A 152 -23.21 6.64 -27.90
N TYR A 153 -23.95 6.78 -26.80
CA TYR A 153 -24.31 5.65 -25.95
C TYR A 153 -25.21 4.64 -26.69
N LYS A 154 -26.19 5.11 -27.47
CA LYS A 154 -27.06 4.25 -28.31
C LYS A 154 -26.30 3.44 -29.34
N ALA A 155 -25.17 3.97 -29.82
CA ALA A 155 -24.28 3.26 -30.73
C ALA A 155 -23.46 2.16 -30.04
N SER A 156 -23.45 2.11 -28.70
CA SER A 156 -22.69 1.11 -27.94
C SER A 156 -23.41 -0.26 -27.90
N PRO A 157 -22.65 -1.37 -27.81
CA PRO A 157 -23.21 -2.71 -27.63
C PRO A 157 -24.02 -2.86 -26.33
N GLU A 158 -23.62 -2.16 -25.26
CA GLU A 158 -24.32 -2.19 -23.97
C GLU A 158 -25.75 -1.65 -24.10
N PHE A 159 -25.94 -0.52 -24.81
CA PHE A 159 -27.28 -0.01 -25.09
C PHE A 159 -28.10 -0.99 -25.94
N GLN A 160 -27.50 -1.57 -26.99
CA GLN A 160 -28.23 -2.44 -27.91
C GLN A 160 -28.69 -3.75 -27.25
N GLN A 161 -27.88 -4.30 -26.33
CA GLN A 161 -28.15 -5.62 -25.73
C GLN A 161 -28.83 -5.55 -24.36
N LEU A 162 -28.47 -4.58 -23.52
CA LEU A 162 -28.94 -4.50 -22.12
C LEU A 162 -29.92 -3.35 -21.90
N ASN A 163 -29.66 -2.19 -22.49
CA ASN A 163 -30.35 -0.94 -22.16
C ASN A 163 -31.20 -0.36 -23.32
N SER A 164 -31.73 -1.21 -24.20
CA SER A 164 -32.37 -0.76 -25.45
C SER A 164 -33.68 0.03 -25.23
N SER A 165 -34.30 -0.14 -24.08
CA SER A 165 -35.51 0.59 -23.65
C SER A 165 -35.21 1.85 -22.82
N MET A 166 -33.94 2.16 -22.56
CA MET A 166 -33.52 3.25 -21.67
C MET A 166 -33.88 4.62 -22.28
N ASP A 167 -34.41 5.52 -21.44
CA ASP A 167 -34.71 6.89 -21.83
C ASP A 167 -33.58 7.87 -21.45
N MET A 168 -33.79 9.17 -21.71
CA MET A 168 -32.81 10.21 -21.38
C MET A 168 -32.63 10.39 -19.87
N ALA A 169 -33.68 10.17 -19.07
CA ALA A 169 -33.62 10.33 -17.62
C ALA A 169 -32.76 9.23 -16.98
N ASP A 170 -32.96 7.99 -17.42
CA ASP A 170 -32.16 6.84 -17.01
C ASP A 170 -30.70 6.99 -17.46
N PHE A 171 -30.46 7.42 -18.70
CA PHE A 171 -29.11 7.68 -19.21
C PHE A 171 -28.36 8.72 -18.37
N LYS A 172 -29.03 9.79 -17.95
CA LYS A 172 -28.43 10.82 -17.08
C LYS A 172 -27.94 10.22 -15.76
N GLN A 173 -28.67 9.27 -15.17
CA GLN A 173 -28.27 8.65 -13.90
C GLN A 173 -26.95 7.88 -14.02
N ILE A 174 -26.85 7.00 -15.02
CA ILE A 174 -25.63 6.22 -15.24
C ILE A 174 -24.45 7.13 -15.67
N TYR A 175 -24.73 8.15 -16.50
CA TYR A 175 -23.74 9.12 -16.93
C TYR A 175 -23.15 9.89 -15.73
N PHE A 176 -24.00 10.38 -14.82
CA PHE A 176 -23.53 11.14 -13.66
C PHE A 176 -22.68 10.28 -12.72
N MET A 177 -23.02 9.01 -12.52
CA MET A 177 -22.21 8.08 -11.73
C MET A 177 -20.82 7.92 -12.33
N GLU A 178 -20.73 7.65 -13.63
CA GLU A 178 -19.41 7.49 -14.27
C GLU A 178 -18.62 8.80 -14.34
N TRP A 179 -19.27 9.91 -14.71
CA TRP A 179 -18.65 11.23 -14.75
C TRP A 179 -18.08 11.62 -13.38
N ALA A 180 -18.86 11.43 -12.31
CA ALA A 180 -18.43 11.78 -10.96
C ALA A 180 -17.24 10.92 -10.52
N HIS A 181 -17.22 9.62 -10.86
CA HIS A 181 -16.10 8.73 -10.57
C HIS A 181 -14.84 9.20 -11.31
N ARG A 182 -14.94 9.50 -12.61
CA ARG A 182 -13.83 10.00 -13.44
C ARG A 182 -13.32 11.35 -12.94
N LEU A 183 -14.21 12.29 -12.62
CA LEU A 183 -13.84 13.61 -12.08
C LEU A 183 -13.13 13.47 -10.74
N TRP A 184 -13.63 12.63 -9.83
CA TRP A 184 -12.98 12.38 -8.54
C TRP A 184 -11.57 11.82 -8.75
N GLY A 185 -11.38 10.90 -9.71
CA GLY A 185 -10.06 10.39 -10.07
C GLY A 185 -9.08 11.50 -10.49
N ARG A 186 -9.55 12.46 -11.32
CA ARG A 186 -8.76 13.63 -11.72
C ARG A 186 -8.40 14.53 -10.53
N VAL A 187 -9.36 14.79 -9.64
CA VAL A 187 -9.15 15.57 -8.42
C VAL A 187 -8.09 14.89 -7.54
N ILE A 188 -8.15 13.57 -7.35
CA ILE A 188 -7.11 12.82 -6.64
C ILE A 188 -5.75 12.98 -7.32
N GLY A 189 -5.69 12.88 -8.65
CA GLY A 189 -4.46 13.11 -9.41
C GLY A 189 -3.84 14.48 -9.14
N ILE A 190 -4.63 15.56 -9.20
CA ILE A 190 -4.16 16.94 -8.99
C ILE A 190 -3.76 17.16 -7.53
N THR A 191 -4.61 16.75 -6.58
CA THR A 191 -4.37 16.87 -5.12
C THR A 191 -3.20 16.00 -4.64
N MET A 192 -2.75 15.05 -5.46
CA MET A 192 -1.52 14.30 -5.22
C MET A 192 -0.30 14.92 -5.90
N LEU A 193 -0.43 15.32 -7.16
CA LEU A 193 0.68 15.89 -7.95
C LEU A 193 1.15 17.24 -7.39
N VAL A 194 0.23 18.19 -7.19
CA VAL A 194 0.57 19.58 -6.80
C VAL A 194 1.24 19.62 -5.42
N PRO A 195 0.67 19.01 -4.35
CA PRO A 195 1.34 19.00 -3.05
C PRO A 195 2.62 18.18 -3.04
N THR A 196 2.74 17.09 -3.81
CA THR A 196 4.01 16.35 -3.95
C THR A 196 5.11 17.26 -4.49
N ALA A 197 4.85 17.95 -5.60
CA ALA A 197 5.78 18.89 -6.19
C ALA A 197 6.16 19.99 -5.20
N TYR A 198 5.17 20.57 -4.52
CA TYR A 198 5.39 21.58 -3.49
C TYR A 198 6.26 21.07 -2.33
N PHE A 199 5.97 19.90 -1.75
CA PHE A 199 6.73 19.37 -0.61
C PHE A 199 8.18 19.05 -0.97
N ILE A 200 8.42 18.57 -2.20
CA ILE A 200 9.78 18.28 -2.69
C ILE A 200 10.53 19.59 -2.96
N ALA A 201 9.92 20.54 -3.69
CA ALA A 201 10.52 21.83 -4.00
C ALA A 201 10.85 22.64 -2.74
N ARG A 202 9.97 22.61 -1.73
CA ARG A 202 10.18 23.25 -0.42
C ARG A 202 11.00 22.41 0.56
N ARG A 203 11.58 21.28 0.12
CA ARG A 203 12.40 20.38 0.93
C ARG A 203 11.76 20.02 2.28
N ARG A 204 10.45 19.75 2.30
CA ARG A 204 9.70 19.34 3.50
C ARG A 204 9.72 17.82 3.72
N VAL A 205 10.40 17.08 2.85
CA VAL A 205 10.49 15.62 2.83
C VAL A 205 11.94 15.17 2.81
N ALA A 206 12.25 14.06 3.48
CA ALA A 206 13.56 13.42 3.35
C ALA A 206 13.74 12.84 1.93
N PRO A 207 14.98 12.66 1.40
CA PRO A 207 15.21 12.22 0.02
C PRO A 207 14.55 10.87 -0.31
N SER A 208 14.64 9.90 0.60
CA SER A 208 13.97 8.60 0.44
C SER A 208 12.45 8.71 0.46
N MET A 209 11.88 9.75 1.06
CA MET A 209 10.45 10.00 1.04
C MET A 209 10.03 10.70 -0.25
N ALA A 210 10.86 11.60 -0.80
CA ALA A 210 10.59 12.24 -2.10
C ALA A 210 10.39 11.18 -3.20
N TRP A 211 11.29 10.20 -3.30
CA TRP A 211 11.15 9.09 -4.25
C TRP A 211 9.88 8.25 -4.05
N LYS A 212 9.48 8.03 -2.78
CA LYS A 212 8.22 7.32 -2.48
C LYS A 212 7.00 8.12 -2.93
N LEU A 213 7.00 9.44 -2.69
CA LEU A 213 5.90 10.30 -3.13
C LEU A 213 5.81 10.37 -4.66
N ILE A 214 6.95 10.46 -5.35
CA ILE A 214 7.00 10.38 -6.81
C ILE A 214 6.45 9.04 -7.30
N GLY A 215 6.85 7.92 -6.68
CA GLY A 215 6.33 6.60 -7.02
C GLY A 215 4.82 6.47 -6.80
N ILE A 216 4.29 6.95 -5.66
CA ILE A 216 2.85 6.97 -5.40
C ILE A 216 2.12 7.85 -6.42
N CYS A 217 2.62 9.05 -6.71
CA CYS A 217 2.05 9.95 -7.70
C CYS A 217 2.05 9.33 -9.11
N GLY A 218 3.14 8.65 -9.49
CA GLY A 218 3.25 7.92 -10.75
C GLY A 218 2.25 6.77 -10.84
N MET A 219 2.06 6.00 -9.76
CA MET A 219 1.04 4.93 -9.72
C MET A 219 -0.38 5.49 -9.83
N ILE A 220 -0.67 6.66 -9.24
CA ILE A 220 -1.96 7.35 -9.40
C ILE A 220 -2.15 7.82 -10.84
N GLY A 221 -1.13 8.38 -11.49
CA GLY A 221 -1.18 8.68 -12.91
C GLY A 221 -1.45 7.41 -13.75
N GLY A 222 -0.79 6.30 -13.39
CA GLY A 222 -1.02 4.98 -13.99
C GLY A 222 -2.44 4.44 -13.80
N GLN A 223 -3.15 4.81 -12.72
CA GLN A 223 -4.56 4.44 -12.54
C GLN A 223 -5.43 4.92 -13.70
N GLY A 224 -5.19 6.14 -14.21
CA GLY A 224 -5.91 6.67 -15.37
C GLY A 224 -5.67 5.83 -16.62
N ALA A 225 -4.43 5.38 -16.85
CA ALA A 225 -4.09 4.51 -17.98
C ALA A 225 -4.74 3.12 -17.86
N ILE A 226 -4.73 2.53 -16.66
CA ILE A 226 -5.38 1.23 -16.41
C ILE A 226 -6.91 1.38 -16.55
N GLY A 227 -7.50 2.47 -16.05
CA GLY A 227 -8.93 2.77 -16.18
C GLY A 227 -9.36 2.93 -17.64
N TRP A 228 -8.56 3.64 -18.45
CA TRP A 228 -8.78 3.71 -19.90
C TRP A 228 -8.71 2.33 -20.57
N TRP A 229 -7.69 1.53 -20.24
CA TRP A 229 -7.54 0.15 -20.75
C TRP A 229 -8.74 -0.74 -20.36
N MET A 230 -9.27 -0.54 -19.17
CA MET A 230 -10.46 -1.21 -18.64
C MET A 230 -11.74 -0.83 -19.38
N VAL A 231 -11.97 0.46 -19.67
CA VAL A 231 -13.13 0.90 -20.46
C VAL A 231 -13.02 0.45 -21.91
N LYS A 232 -11.84 0.60 -22.52
CA LYS A 232 -11.58 0.19 -23.91
C LYS A 232 -11.84 -1.29 -24.17
N SER A 233 -11.71 -2.17 -23.17
CA SER A 233 -12.13 -3.57 -23.29
C SER A 233 -13.61 -3.70 -23.57
N GLY A 234 -14.45 -3.03 -22.77
CA GLY A 234 -15.90 -3.25 -22.79
C GLY A 234 -16.56 -2.78 -24.08
N LEU A 235 -15.80 -2.18 -24.99
CA LEU A 235 -16.25 -1.66 -26.28
C LEU A 235 -15.76 -2.52 -27.47
N LYS A 236 -15.11 -3.68 -27.25
CA LYS A 236 -14.60 -4.55 -28.31
C LYS A 236 -15.54 -5.71 -28.63
N ASP A 237 -15.67 -6.00 -29.92
CA ASP A 237 -16.54 -7.05 -30.46
C ASP A 237 -16.22 -8.47 -29.98
N ASP A 238 -14.95 -8.76 -29.70
CA ASP A 238 -14.47 -10.08 -29.25
C ASP A 238 -15.04 -10.52 -27.88
N LEU A 239 -15.62 -9.60 -27.10
CA LEU A 239 -16.29 -9.89 -25.83
C LEU A 239 -17.81 -10.11 -25.98
N PHE A 240 -18.34 -10.09 -27.21
CA PHE A 240 -19.77 -10.24 -27.54
C PHE A 240 -20.06 -11.50 -28.36
N GLU A 241 -19.29 -12.57 -28.17
CA GLU A 241 -19.69 -13.89 -28.68
C GLU A 241 -21.12 -14.24 -28.24
N PRO A 242 -21.92 -14.97 -29.05
CA PRO A 242 -23.32 -15.23 -28.73
C PRO A 242 -23.49 -15.84 -27.33
N GLY A 243 -24.11 -15.08 -26.42
CA GLY A 243 -24.31 -15.48 -25.01
C GLY A 243 -23.44 -14.73 -23.99
N SER A 244 -22.56 -13.80 -24.42
CA SER A 244 -21.75 -12.97 -23.53
C SER A 244 -22.35 -11.56 -23.35
N HIS A 245 -22.46 -11.11 -22.10
CA HIS A 245 -22.99 -9.78 -21.76
C HIS A 245 -21.93 -8.69 -21.95
N PRO A 246 -22.27 -7.51 -22.51
CA PRO A 246 -21.34 -6.41 -22.65
C PRO A 246 -20.82 -5.92 -21.30
N ARG A 247 -19.60 -6.31 -20.94
CA ARG A 247 -18.99 -5.91 -19.66
C ARG A 247 -17.49 -5.75 -19.78
N VAL A 248 -16.95 -4.97 -18.85
CA VAL A 248 -15.50 -4.86 -18.66
C VAL A 248 -14.95 -6.22 -18.25
N SER A 249 -13.85 -6.64 -18.87
CA SER A 249 -13.13 -7.85 -18.49
C SER A 249 -12.77 -7.86 -17.00
N GLN A 250 -13.16 -8.93 -16.30
CA GLN A 250 -12.88 -9.18 -14.88
C GLN A 250 -11.39 -9.09 -14.55
N TYR A 251 -10.52 -9.47 -15.48
CA TYR A 251 -9.07 -9.31 -15.34
C TYR A 251 -8.65 -7.85 -15.20
N ARG A 252 -9.23 -6.98 -16.03
CA ARG A 252 -8.89 -5.55 -16.07
C ARG A 252 -9.49 -4.80 -14.91
N LEU A 253 -10.72 -5.15 -14.51
CA LEU A 253 -11.36 -4.67 -13.29
C LEU A 253 -10.51 -5.02 -12.06
N THR A 254 -10.11 -6.29 -11.94
CA THR A 254 -9.27 -6.76 -10.82
C THR A 254 -7.91 -6.07 -10.82
N ALA A 255 -7.29 -5.90 -11.99
CA ALA A 255 -6.01 -5.19 -12.11
C ALA A 255 -6.13 -3.71 -11.70
N HIS A 256 -7.20 -3.03 -12.12
CA HIS A 256 -7.48 -1.64 -11.73
C HIS A 256 -7.64 -1.52 -10.21
N LEU A 257 -8.52 -2.35 -9.63
CA LEU A 257 -8.77 -2.36 -8.19
C LEU A 257 -7.52 -2.72 -7.38
N GLY A 258 -6.76 -3.73 -7.79
CA GLY A 258 -5.54 -4.15 -7.11
C GLY A 258 -4.44 -3.08 -7.13
N ALA A 259 -4.31 -2.37 -8.25
CA ALA A 259 -3.40 -1.24 -8.34
C ALA A 259 -3.88 -0.06 -7.45
N ALA A 260 -5.19 0.22 -7.39
CA ALA A 260 -5.75 1.20 -6.46
C ALA A 260 -5.52 0.83 -4.99
N PHE A 261 -5.69 -0.45 -4.63
CA PHE A 261 -5.40 -0.96 -3.28
C PHE A 261 -3.92 -0.83 -2.92
N THR A 262 -3.03 -1.06 -3.89
CA THR A 262 -1.58 -0.90 -3.69
C THR A 262 -1.20 0.55 -3.42
N VAL A 263 -1.78 1.48 -4.19
CA VAL A 263 -1.63 2.93 -3.96
C VAL A 263 -2.15 3.29 -2.56
N TYR A 264 -3.37 2.88 -2.23
CA TYR A 264 -4.00 3.14 -0.93
C TYR A 264 -3.15 2.62 0.23
N CYS A 265 -2.73 1.35 0.19
CA CYS A 265 -1.88 0.73 1.21
C CYS A 265 -0.56 1.50 1.37
N SER A 266 0.05 1.91 0.25
CA SER A 266 1.29 2.69 0.24
C SER A 266 1.11 4.05 0.91
N MET A 267 0.00 4.74 0.66
CA MET A 267 -0.31 6.04 1.27
C MET A 267 -0.56 5.90 2.78
N VAL A 268 -1.41 4.97 3.20
CA VAL A 268 -1.71 4.70 4.61
C VAL A 268 -0.43 4.32 5.36
N TYR A 269 0.32 3.34 4.84
CA TYR A 269 1.55 2.88 5.49
C TYR A 269 2.58 4.00 5.60
N THR A 270 2.72 4.83 4.55
CA THR A 270 3.69 5.93 4.52
C THR A 270 3.31 7.04 5.49
N GLY A 271 2.03 7.46 5.51
CA GLY A 271 1.53 8.46 6.45
C GLY A 271 1.72 8.02 7.91
N LEU A 272 1.32 6.78 8.24
CA LEU A 272 1.51 6.21 9.58
C LEU A 272 3.00 6.08 9.96
N SER A 273 3.86 5.72 9.00
CA SER A 273 5.31 5.64 9.24
C SER A 273 5.91 6.99 9.61
N ILE A 274 5.51 8.08 8.93
CA ILE A 274 5.97 9.44 9.28
C ILE A 274 5.52 9.80 10.70
N LEU A 275 4.24 9.58 11.05
CA LEU A 275 3.74 9.88 12.40
C LEU A 275 4.44 9.06 13.48
N LYS A 276 4.69 7.78 13.21
CA LYS A 276 5.44 6.89 14.11
C LYS A 276 6.87 7.38 14.34
N GLU A 277 7.57 7.78 13.29
CA GLU A 277 8.94 8.31 13.39
C GLU A 277 8.97 9.59 14.24
N HIS A 278 8.02 10.51 14.04
CA HIS A 278 7.91 11.70 14.88
C HIS A 278 7.67 11.37 16.35
N ARG A 279 6.79 10.40 16.65
CA ARG A 279 6.53 9.96 18.02
C ARG A 279 7.78 9.36 18.67
N MET A 280 8.54 8.58 17.92
CA MET A 280 9.77 7.93 18.40
C MET A 280 10.92 8.92 18.62
N LEU A 281 10.99 9.99 17.81
CA LEU A 281 12.00 11.04 17.98
C LEU A 281 11.68 12.00 19.14
N ALA A 282 10.41 12.12 19.52
CA ALA A 282 9.99 12.95 20.66
C ALA A 282 10.47 12.36 22.01
N ASP A 283 10.54 11.02 22.12
CA ASP A 283 11.06 10.31 23.29
C ASP A 283 12.00 9.17 22.85
N PRO A 284 13.29 9.47 22.60
CA PRO A 284 14.26 8.51 22.09
C PRO A 284 14.53 7.35 23.06
N ALA A 285 14.46 7.58 24.37
CA ALA A 285 14.72 6.56 25.37
C ALA A 285 13.65 5.46 25.32
N LYS A 286 12.37 5.86 25.38
CA LYS A 286 11.24 4.95 25.23
C LYS A 286 11.19 4.29 23.85
N ALA A 287 11.59 5.02 22.81
CA ALA A 287 11.67 4.48 21.46
C ALA A 287 12.72 3.36 21.36
N ALA A 288 13.88 3.51 21.99
CA ALA A 288 14.93 2.48 22.01
C ALA A 288 14.45 1.19 22.69
N GLU A 289 13.74 1.28 23.81
CA GLU A 289 13.12 0.12 24.46
C GLU A 289 12.07 -0.55 23.57
N THR A 290 11.21 0.26 22.94
CA THR A 290 10.19 -0.25 22.02
C THR A 290 10.83 -0.99 20.85
N ILE A 291 11.91 -0.47 20.28
CA ILE A 291 12.64 -1.11 19.17
C ILE A 291 13.26 -2.44 19.63
N LYS A 292 13.88 -2.49 20.80
CA LYS A 292 14.44 -3.73 21.37
C LYS A 292 13.35 -4.78 21.56
N ALA A 293 12.20 -4.39 22.13
CA ALA A 293 11.05 -5.27 22.29
C ALA A 293 10.52 -5.77 20.93
N LEU A 294 10.41 -4.88 19.94
CA LEU A 294 9.99 -5.21 18.58
C LEU A 294 10.93 -6.20 17.89
N GLN A 295 12.23 -6.17 18.17
CA GLN A 295 13.24 -7.03 17.56
C GLN A 295 13.38 -8.39 18.24
N HIS A 296 12.72 -8.61 19.38
CA HIS A 296 12.83 -9.84 20.15
C HIS A 296 12.53 -11.08 19.28
N PRO A 297 13.34 -12.17 19.38
CA PRO A 297 13.19 -13.37 18.54
C PRO A 297 11.84 -14.06 18.69
N ALA A 298 11.25 -14.05 19.89
CA ALA A 298 9.93 -14.63 20.15
C ALA A 298 8.81 -14.02 19.28
N LEU A 299 8.97 -12.79 18.80
CA LEU A 299 8.00 -12.12 17.92
C LEU A 299 8.25 -12.39 16.43
N ARG A 300 9.28 -13.16 16.06
CA ARG A 300 9.63 -13.41 14.64
C ARG A 300 8.49 -14.09 13.87
N ILE A 301 7.88 -15.12 14.47
CA ILE A 301 6.76 -15.84 13.85
C ILE A 301 5.56 -14.89 13.76
N PHE A 302 5.20 -14.22 14.86
CA PHE A 302 4.14 -13.22 14.87
C PHE A 302 4.30 -12.18 13.74
N ARG A 303 5.48 -11.56 13.59
CA ARG A 303 5.73 -10.58 12.53
C ARG A 303 5.52 -11.17 11.14
N ARG A 304 6.06 -12.36 10.88
CA ARG A 304 5.88 -13.07 9.59
C ARG A 304 4.41 -13.40 9.34
N SER A 305 3.68 -13.86 10.35
CA SER A 305 2.25 -14.14 10.25
C SER A 305 1.45 -12.89 9.91
N VAL A 306 1.76 -11.73 10.49
CA VAL A 306 1.09 -10.46 10.14
C VAL A 306 1.33 -10.07 8.67
N PHE A 307 2.57 -10.22 8.16
CA PHE A 307 2.85 -9.97 6.73
C PHE A 307 2.12 -10.96 5.82
N GLY A 308 2.15 -12.24 6.15
CA GLY A 308 1.44 -13.28 5.41
C GLY A 308 -0.08 -13.05 5.41
N LEU A 309 -0.64 -12.65 6.54
CA LEU A 309 -2.05 -12.28 6.66
C LEU A 309 -2.41 -11.04 5.85
N THR A 310 -1.53 -10.04 5.79
CA THR A 310 -1.78 -8.84 4.98
C THR A 310 -1.83 -9.21 3.49
N ALA A 311 -0.91 -10.07 3.03
CA ALA A 311 -0.93 -10.60 1.67
C ALA A 311 -2.19 -11.45 1.42
N LEU A 312 -2.56 -12.32 2.36
CA LEU A 312 -3.76 -13.15 2.24
C LEU A 312 -5.05 -12.30 2.16
N VAL A 313 -5.20 -11.28 3.02
CA VAL A 313 -6.35 -10.35 2.98
C VAL A 313 -6.40 -9.61 1.64
N PHE A 314 -5.25 -9.15 1.13
CA PHE A 314 -5.17 -8.53 -0.20
C PHE A 314 -5.65 -9.52 -1.28
N THR A 315 -5.14 -10.75 -1.29
CA THR A 315 -5.54 -11.79 -2.24
C THR A 315 -7.02 -12.13 -2.15
N THR A 316 -7.59 -12.26 -0.94
CA THR A 316 -9.03 -12.47 -0.75
C THR A 316 -9.86 -11.33 -1.32
N ALA A 317 -9.42 -10.08 -1.15
CA ALA A 317 -10.12 -8.94 -1.74
C ALA A 317 -10.03 -8.95 -3.28
N MET A 318 -8.90 -9.40 -3.85
CA MET A 318 -8.75 -9.53 -5.30
C MET A 318 -9.62 -10.66 -5.87
N SER A 319 -9.75 -11.80 -5.19
CA SER A 319 -10.70 -12.83 -5.62
C SER A 319 -12.15 -12.34 -5.55
N GLY A 320 -12.49 -11.47 -4.60
CA GLY A 320 -13.80 -10.81 -4.55
C GLY A 320 -14.05 -9.88 -5.76
N ALA A 321 -13.01 -9.25 -6.30
CA ALA A 321 -13.10 -8.45 -7.52
C ALA A 321 -13.39 -9.31 -8.77
N LEU A 322 -12.86 -10.54 -8.83
CA LEU A 322 -13.19 -11.51 -9.87
C LEU A 322 -14.65 -11.94 -9.76
N VAL A 323 -15.13 -12.24 -8.55
CA VAL A 323 -16.55 -12.56 -8.28
C VAL A 323 -17.46 -11.44 -8.76
N ALA A 324 -17.14 -10.19 -8.43
CA ALA A 324 -17.91 -9.02 -8.86
C ALA A 324 -17.80 -8.77 -10.38
N GLY A 325 -16.66 -9.07 -11.00
CA GLY A 325 -16.46 -8.90 -12.44
C GLY A 325 -17.25 -9.91 -13.28
N LEU A 326 -17.44 -11.13 -12.76
CA LEU A 326 -18.18 -12.21 -13.42
C LEU A 326 -19.66 -12.26 -13.04
N ASP A 327 -20.11 -11.39 -12.13
CA ASP A 327 -21.44 -11.45 -11.49
C ASP A 327 -21.70 -12.80 -10.78
N ALA A 328 -20.61 -13.45 -10.36
CA ALA A 328 -20.62 -14.79 -9.76
C ALA A 328 -21.28 -14.82 -8.37
N GLY A 329 -21.59 -13.67 -7.78
CA GLY A 329 -22.34 -13.56 -6.53
C GLY A 329 -23.79 -14.04 -6.63
N LEU A 330 -24.33 -14.18 -7.85
CA LEU A 330 -25.71 -14.58 -8.14
C LEU A 330 -25.89 -16.07 -8.48
N ILE A 331 -24.81 -16.87 -8.43
CA ILE A 331 -24.84 -18.28 -8.86
C ILE A 331 -25.36 -19.19 -7.74
N TYR A 332 -24.60 -19.29 -6.63
CA TYR A 332 -25.04 -20.00 -5.44
C TYR A 332 -25.28 -19.00 -4.32
N ASN A 333 -26.47 -18.98 -3.73
CA ASN A 333 -26.86 -17.96 -2.75
C ASN A 333 -27.11 -18.52 -1.34
N GLU A 334 -26.74 -19.78 -1.10
CA GLU A 334 -26.71 -20.41 0.21
C GLU A 334 -25.30 -20.38 0.84
N PHE A 335 -25.24 -20.53 2.17
CA PHE A 335 -23.99 -20.72 2.91
C PHE A 335 -24.24 -21.65 4.11
N PRO A 336 -23.32 -22.60 4.43
CA PRO A 336 -22.05 -22.90 3.76
C PRO A 336 -22.15 -23.75 2.49
N TRP A 337 -23.35 -24.25 2.15
CA TRP A 337 -23.57 -25.07 0.95
C TRP A 337 -23.49 -24.25 -0.34
N MET A 338 -23.20 -24.94 -1.44
CA MET A 338 -23.29 -24.49 -2.83
C MET A 338 -24.08 -25.57 -3.58
N GLY A 339 -25.41 -25.41 -3.58
CA GLY A 339 -26.33 -26.45 -4.05
C GLY A 339 -26.37 -27.65 -3.11
N LEU A 340 -26.14 -28.86 -3.64
CA LEU A 340 -26.26 -30.11 -2.88
C LEU A 340 -25.07 -30.41 -1.94
N GLY A 341 -23.96 -29.67 -2.04
CA GLY A 341 -22.73 -29.94 -1.31
C GLY A 341 -22.01 -28.69 -0.83
N LEU A 342 -20.81 -28.83 -0.28
CA LEU A 342 -19.93 -27.70 0.08
C LEU A 342 -19.21 -27.08 -1.13
N ALA A 343 -19.27 -27.75 -2.28
CA ALA A 343 -18.76 -27.28 -3.55
C ALA A 343 -19.67 -27.81 -4.68
N PRO A 344 -19.79 -27.07 -5.80
CA PRO A 344 -20.46 -27.55 -6.99
C PRO A 344 -19.86 -28.86 -7.55
N PRO A 345 -20.60 -29.60 -8.39
CA PRO A 345 -20.10 -30.81 -9.03
C PRO A 345 -18.80 -30.54 -9.81
N LYS A 346 -17.85 -31.50 -9.80
CA LYS A 346 -16.55 -31.34 -10.50
C LYS A 346 -16.69 -30.99 -11.99
N LYS A 347 -17.74 -31.49 -12.65
CA LYS A 347 -18.02 -31.19 -14.07
C LYS A 347 -18.30 -29.72 -14.31
N GLU A 348 -18.94 -29.06 -13.35
CA GLU A 348 -19.21 -27.62 -13.40
C GLU A 348 -17.97 -26.81 -13.02
N LEU A 349 -17.15 -27.28 -12.08
CA LEU A 349 -15.93 -26.56 -11.65
C LEU A 349 -14.80 -26.57 -12.68
N PHE A 350 -14.72 -27.62 -13.51
CA PHE A 350 -13.68 -27.80 -14.52
C PHE A 350 -14.32 -28.10 -15.87
N ASP A 351 -15.10 -27.13 -16.35
CA ASP A 351 -15.81 -27.24 -17.63
C ASP A 351 -14.82 -26.96 -18.79
N PRO A 352 -14.68 -27.87 -19.77
CA PRO A 352 -13.90 -27.64 -20.99
C PRO A 352 -14.35 -26.42 -21.80
N PHE A 353 -15.57 -25.93 -21.60
CA PHE A 353 -16.08 -24.70 -22.22
C PHE A 353 -15.13 -23.50 -22.01
N TYR A 354 -14.53 -23.39 -20.83
CA TYR A 354 -13.60 -22.28 -20.53
C TYR A 354 -12.18 -22.51 -21.07
N SER A 355 -11.87 -23.63 -21.73
CA SER A 355 -10.55 -23.88 -22.31
C SER A 355 -10.46 -23.25 -23.70
N HIS A 356 -9.43 -22.44 -23.96
CA HIS A 356 -9.26 -21.79 -25.28
C HIS A 356 -8.23 -22.50 -26.17
N VAL A 357 -7.62 -23.58 -25.67
CA VAL A 357 -6.63 -24.38 -26.41
C VAL A 357 -7.15 -25.80 -26.63
N PRO A 358 -6.88 -26.43 -27.79
CA PRO A 358 -7.34 -27.78 -28.09
C PRO A 358 -6.83 -28.85 -27.11
N ASP A 359 -5.65 -28.64 -26.51
CA ASP A 359 -5.01 -29.58 -25.58
C ASP A 359 -5.49 -29.44 -24.13
N GLN A 360 -6.38 -28.47 -23.85
CA GLN A 360 -6.91 -28.16 -22.51
C GLN A 360 -5.84 -27.90 -21.43
N SER A 361 -4.64 -27.51 -21.83
CA SER A 361 -3.56 -27.18 -20.90
C SER A 361 -3.89 -25.96 -20.01
N ASP A 362 -4.86 -25.13 -20.41
CA ASP A 362 -5.33 -23.96 -19.68
C ASP A 362 -6.58 -24.19 -18.81
N LEU A 363 -7.15 -25.41 -18.82
CA LEU A 363 -8.43 -25.75 -18.17
C LEU A 363 -8.50 -25.26 -16.72
N TRP A 364 -7.44 -25.52 -15.94
CA TRP A 364 -7.42 -25.23 -14.51
C TRP A 364 -7.42 -23.73 -14.22
N TRP A 365 -6.47 -22.99 -14.78
CA TRP A 365 -6.32 -21.58 -14.44
C TRP A 365 -7.43 -20.73 -15.06
N ARG A 366 -7.98 -21.11 -16.22
CA ARG A 366 -9.14 -20.43 -16.80
C ARG A 366 -10.39 -20.64 -15.98
N ASN A 367 -10.70 -21.88 -15.59
CA ASN A 367 -11.85 -22.10 -14.70
C ASN A 367 -11.67 -21.34 -13.37
N MET A 368 -10.47 -21.28 -12.79
CA MET A 368 -10.22 -20.51 -11.56
C MET A 368 -10.40 -18.99 -11.70
N LEU A 369 -10.44 -18.43 -12.92
CA LEU A 369 -10.50 -16.98 -13.17
C LEU A 369 -11.69 -16.52 -14.01
N GLU A 370 -12.36 -17.44 -14.72
CA GLU A 370 -13.40 -17.17 -15.72
C GLU A 370 -14.69 -17.94 -15.45
N ASN A 371 -14.62 -19.11 -14.78
CA ASN A 371 -15.81 -19.88 -14.43
C ASN A 371 -16.48 -19.29 -13.16
N PRO A 372 -17.70 -18.74 -13.26
CA PRO A 372 -18.37 -18.10 -12.13
C PRO A 372 -18.49 -19.00 -10.89
N SER A 373 -18.83 -20.28 -11.08
CA SER A 373 -19.00 -21.23 -9.98
C SER A 373 -17.69 -21.52 -9.24
N LEU A 374 -16.59 -21.73 -9.97
CA LEU A 374 -15.29 -21.97 -9.35
C LEU A 374 -14.72 -20.68 -8.72
N VAL A 375 -14.84 -19.53 -9.39
CA VAL A 375 -14.41 -18.23 -8.84
C VAL A 375 -15.15 -17.91 -7.54
N GLN A 376 -16.45 -18.18 -7.48
CA GLN A 376 -17.24 -18.01 -6.26
C GLN A 376 -16.76 -18.95 -5.15
N LEU A 377 -16.50 -20.22 -5.45
CA LEU A 377 -15.96 -21.19 -4.50
C LEU A 377 -14.57 -20.78 -3.99
N ASP A 378 -13.66 -20.38 -4.88
CA ASP A 378 -12.31 -19.93 -4.55
C ASP A 378 -12.34 -18.72 -3.61
N HIS A 379 -13.24 -17.76 -3.86
CA HIS A 379 -13.43 -16.63 -2.97
C HIS A 379 -13.94 -17.07 -1.58
N ARG A 380 -14.91 -17.98 -1.50
CA ARG A 380 -15.41 -18.53 -0.23
C ARG A 380 -14.32 -19.26 0.55
N ILE A 381 -13.48 -20.06 -0.12
CA ILE A 381 -12.33 -20.75 0.49
C ILE A 381 -11.30 -19.72 1.00
N LEU A 382 -10.98 -18.71 0.21
CA LEU A 382 -10.06 -17.64 0.63
C LEU A 382 -10.62 -16.84 1.81
N ALA A 383 -11.92 -16.51 1.81
CA ALA A 383 -12.57 -15.78 2.89
C ALA A 383 -12.57 -16.57 4.21
N THR A 384 -12.94 -17.85 4.17
CA THR A 384 -12.92 -18.74 5.35
C THR A 384 -11.49 -18.99 5.85
N THR A 385 -10.52 -19.12 4.94
CA THR A 385 -9.09 -19.22 5.28
C THR A 385 -8.60 -17.94 5.96
N THR A 386 -8.93 -16.76 5.41
CA THR A 386 -8.57 -15.45 5.99
C THR A 386 -9.16 -15.26 7.39
N PHE A 387 -10.45 -15.58 7.56
CA PHE A 387 -11.10 -15.55 8.87
C PHE A 387 -10.39 -16.47 9.87
N THR A 388 -10.17 -17.73 9.50
CA THR A 388 -9.51 -18.72 10.36
C THR A 388 -8.08 -18.32 10.70
N ALA A 389 -7.33 -17.77 9.74
CA ALA A 389 -5.96 -17.33 9.96
C ALA A 389 -5.88 -16.11 10.91
N ILE A 390 -6.82 -15.15 10.80
CA ILE A 390 -6.91 -14.01 11.73
C ILE A 390 -7.28 -14.48 13.14
N MET A 391 -8.27 -15.37 13.25
CA MET A 391 -8.67 -15.95 14.54
C MET A 391 -7.54 -16.78 15.16
N SER A 392 -6.78 -17.51 14.35
CA SER A 392 -5.59 -18.27 14.78
C SER A 392 -4.48 -17.35 15.27
N LEU A 393 -4.24 -16.22 14.60
CA LEU A 393 -3.29 -15.20 15.08
C LEU A 393 -3.76 -14.63 16.42
N PHE A 394 -5.04 -14.29 16.55
CA PHE A 394 -5.60 -13.80 17.80
C PHE A 394 -5.39 -14.81 18.94
N ALA A 395 -5.78 -16.07 18.73
CA ALA A 395 -5.56 -17.15 19.68
C ALA A 395 -4.07 -17.31 20.04
N TYR A 396 -3.18 -17.29 19.05
CA TYR A 396 -1.73 -17.35 19.25
C TYR A 396 -1.23 -16.20 20.15
N THR A 397 -1.70 -14.97 19.93
CA THR A 397 -1.32 -13.82 20.79
C THR A 397 -1.95 -13.85 22.18
N ARG A 398 -3.07 -14.57 22.38
CA ARG A 398 -3.79 -14.63 23.65
C ARG A 398 -3.34 -15.78 24.56
N PHE A 399 -3.01 -16.93 23.96
CA PHE A 399 -2.67 -18.16 24.67
C PHE A 399 -1.17 -18.47 24.65
N GLY A 400 -0.41 -17.94 23.69
CA GLY A 400 1.05 -18.09 23.66
C GLY A 400 1.76 -17.20 24.68
N LYS A 401 2.14 -17.75 25.85
CA LYS A 401 2.84 -17.01 26.94
C LYS A 401 4.05 -16.20 26.44
N GLY A 402 4.85 -16.79 25.54
CA GLY A 402 6.06 -16.16 25.01
C GLY A 402 5.80 -14.93 24.12
N VAL A 403 4.67 -14.89 23.40
CA VAL A 403 4.30 -13.75 22.56
C VAL A 403 3.48 -12.74 23.35
N ARG A 404 2.49 -13.21 24.13
CA ARG A 404 1.62 -12.37 24.95
C ARG A 404 2.40 -11.43 25.88
N SER A 405 3.44 -11.93 26.55
CA SER A 405 4.25 -11.13 27.48
C SER A 405 5.15 -10.08 26.80
N LYS A 406 5.37 -10.20 25.49
CA LYS A 406 6.28 -9.33 24.72
C LYS A 406 5.54 -8.37 23.78
N LEU A 407 4.24 -8.56 23.58
CA LEU A 407 3.41 -7.65 22.80
C LEU A 407 3.12 -6.36 23.58
N SER A 408 3.24 -5.24 22.89
CA SER A 408 2.79 -3.95 23.40
C SER A 408 1.25 -3.85 23.39
N LYS A 409 0.71 -2.94 24.22
CA LYS A 409 -0.74 -2.63 24.24
C LYS A 409 -1.27 -2.27 22.85
N ASP A 410 -0.50 -1.51 22.07
CA ASP A 410 -0.89 -1.09 20.72
C ASP A 410 -0.96 -2.27 19.74
N GLN A 411 -0.09 -3.26 19.88
CA GLN A 411 -0.15 -4.46 19.04
C GLN A 411 -1.33 -5.36 19.40
N HIS A 412 -1.63 -5.52 20.69
CA HIS A 412 -2.84 -6.22 21.13
C HIS A 412 -4.11 -5.56 20.59
N LYS A 413 -4.21 -4.22 20.70
CA LYS A 413 -5.33 -3.46 20.10
C LYS A 413 -5.41 -3.63 18.58
N GLY A 414 -4.27 -3.72 17.91
CA GLY A 414 -4.22 -3.93 16.45
C GLY A 414 -4.76 -5.31 16.05
N VAL A 415 -4.36 -6.37 16.76
CA VAL A 415 -4.87 -7.74 16.53
C VAL A 415 -6.36 -7.82 16.86
N GLN A 416 -6.81 -7.20 17.95
CA GLN A 416 -8.23 -7.15 18.30
C GLN A 416 -9.05 -6.38 17.25
N GLY A 417 -8.53 -5.28 16.72
CA GLY A 417 -9.14 -4.55 15.61
C GLY A 417 -9.34 -5.43 14.36
N MET A 418 -8.35 -6.27 14.03
CA MET A 418 -8.47 -7.25 12.94
C MET A 418 -9.60 -8.26 13.17
N VAL A 419 -9.79 -8.72 14.41
CA VAL A 419 -10.90 -9.62 14.75
C VAL A 419 -12.25 -8.95 14.51
N HIS A 420 -12.45 -7.72 14.98
CA HIS A 420 -13.69 -6.99 14.75
C HIS A 420 -13.97 -6.78 13.26
N LEU A 421 -12.94 -6.37 12.50
CA LEU A 421 -13.08 -6.13 11.05
C LEU A 421 -13.37 -7.42 10.27
N VAL A 422 -12.73 -8.55 10.60
CA VAL A 422 -12.96 -9.79 9.86
C VAL A 422 -14.32 -10.41 10.17
N VAL A 423 -14.80 -10.29 11.41
CA VAL A 423 -16.16 -10.71 11.78
C VAL A 423 -17.18 -9.90 10.99
N LEU A 424 -17.05 -8.57 10.99
CA LEU A 424 -17.91 -7.70 10.18
C LEU A 424 -17.84 -8.06 8.70
N GLN A 425 -16.64 -8.32 8.16
CA GLN A 425 -16.46 -8.64 6.74
C GLN A 425 -17.13 -9.94 6.33
N VAL A 426 -17.01 -11.00 7.15
CA VAL A 426 -17.67 -12.28 6.90
C VAL A 426 -19.19 -12.14 7.00
N THR A 427 -19.69 -11.39 7.99
CA THR A 427 -21.12 -11.08 8.10
C THR A 427 -21.62 -10.37 6.84
N LEU A 428 -20.95 -9.30 6.40
CA LEU A 428 -21.30 -8.58 5.17
C LEU A 428 -21.27 -9.49 3.93
N GLY A 429 -20.28 -10.38 3.82
CA GLY A 429 -20.14 -11.28 2.68
C GLY A 429 -21.26 -12.32 2.61
N ILE A 430 -21.55 -12.98 3.75
CA ILE A 430 -22.65 -13.94 3.86
C ILE A 430 -23.99 -13.25 3.63
N SER A 431 -24.20 -12.05 4.17
CA SER A 431 -25.43 -11.31 3.93
C SER A 431 -25.57 -10.88 2.46
N THR A 432 -24.49 -10.42 1.81
CA THR A 432 -24.50 -10.09 0.36
C THR A 432 -24.95 -11.30 -0.46
N LEU A 433 -24.48 -12.48 -0.09
CA LEU A 433 -24.81 -13.73 -0.74
C LEU A 433 -26.29 -14.11 -0.55
N ILE A 434 -26.76 -14.17 0.70
CA ILE A 434 -28.12 -14.64 1.04
C ILE A 434 -29.20 -13.69 0.50
N TYR A 435 -28.93 -12.38 0.45
CA TYR A 435 -29.88 -11.38 -0.04
C TYR A 435 -29.77 -11.10 -1.55
N MET A 436 -29.10 -11.96 -2.33
CA MET A 436 -29.00 -11.82 -3.80
C MET A 436 -28.30 -10.53 -4.25
N VAL A 437 -27.14 -10.24 -3.65
CA VAL A 437 -26.24 -9.12 -3.99
C VAL A 437 -26.93 -7.75 -4.05
N PRO A 438 -27.63 -7.28 -2.98
CA PRO A 438 -28.15 -5.92 -2.97
C PRO A 438 -27.01 -4.91 -3.08
N THR A 439 -27.16 -3.89 -3.94
CA THR A 439 -26.08 -2.94 -4.27
C THR A 439 -25.44 -2.28 -3.05
N TRP A 440 -26.26 -1.87 -2.06
CA TRP A 440 -25.79 -1.27 -0.81
C TRP A 440 -24.97 -2.25 0.04
N LEU A 441 -25.33 -3.53 0.06
CA LEU A 441 -24.68 -4.57 0.86
C LEU A 441 -23.39 -5.04 0.19
N ALA A 442 -23.41 -5.21 -1.13
CA ALA A 442 -22.22 -5.48 -1.93
C ALA A 442 -21.19 -4.35 -1.84
N SER A 443 -21.64 -3.09 -1.91
CA SER A 443 -20.79 -1.92 -1.70
C SER A 443 -20.23 -1.85 -0.27
N ALA A 444 -21.05 -2.12 0.74
CA ALA A 444 -20.60 -2.21 2.13
C ALA A 444 -19.57 -3.34 2.33
N HIS A 445 -19.75 -4.49 1.69
CA HIS A 445 -18.80 -5.60 1.72
C HIS A 445 -17.46 -5.21 1.06
N GLN A 446 -17.48 -4.49 -0.05
CA GLN A 446 -16.27 -3.96 -0.68
C GLN A 446 -15.56 -2.93 0.22
N ALA A 447 -16.31 -2.01 0.83
CA ALA A 447 -15.77 -1.04 1.79
C ALA A 447 -15.14 -1.75 3.00
N GLY A 448 -15.82 -2.79 3.51
CA GLY A 448 -15.33 -3.63 4.60
C GLY A 448 -14.05 -4.38 4.24
N ALA A 449 -13.90 -4.86 3.00
CA ALA A 449 -12.67 -5.52 2.54
C ALA A 449 -11.47 -4.57 2.61
N LEU A 450 -11.64 -3.34 2.11
CA LEU A 450 -10.61 -2.31 2.16
C LEU A 450 -10.33 -1.86 3.61
N ALA A 451 -11.36 -1.80 4.46
CA ALA A 451 -11.20 -1.51 5.88
C ALA A 451 -10.40 -2.61 6.62
N LEU A 452 -10.68 -3.89 6.33
CA LEU A 452 -9.92 -5.03 6.86
C LEU A 452 -8.45 -4.97 6.40
N LEU A 453 -8.22 -4.68 5.12
CA LEU A 453 -6.87 -4.47 4.59
C LEU A 453 -6.16 -3.29 5.27
N THR A 454 -6.89 -2.20 5.54
CA THR A 454 -6.38 -1.05 6.31
C THR A 454 -5.95 -1.47 7.70
N GLY A 455 -6.76 -2.27 8.40
CA GLY A 455 -6.42 -2.85 9.70
C GLY A 455 -5.13 -3.67 9.64
N ALA A 456 -4.95 -4.47 8.59
CA ALA A 456 -3.77 -5.29 8.39
C ALA A 456 -2.51 -4.44 8.16
N VAL A 457 -2.63 -3.38 7.35
CA VAL A 457 -1.56 -2.39 7.10
C VAL A 457 -1.20 -1.61 8.36
N VAL A 458 -2.19 -1.22 9.17
CA VAL A 458 -1.98 -0.56 10.46
C VAL A 458 -1.22 -1.48 11.42
N LEU A 459 -1.62 -2.76 11.50
CA LEU A 459 -0.93 -3.75 12.33
C LEU A 459 0.51 -3.97 11.83
N CYS A 460 0.72 -4.13 10.52
CA CYS A 460 2.04 -4.16 9.88
C CYS A 460 2.90 -2.96 10.30
N ASN A 461 2.33 -1.75 10.28
CA ASN A 461 3.06 -0.55 10.68
C ASN A 461 3.47 -0.58 12.16
N ARG A 462 2.62 -1.08 13.06
CA ARG A 462 2.89 -1.18 14.51
C ARG A 462 3.97 -2.22 14.85
N ILE A 463 4.16 -3.23 14.01
CA ILE A 463 5.15 -4.30 14.24
C ILE A 463 6.49 -4.08 13.52
N THR A 464 6.55 -3.09 12.63
CA THR A 464 7.75 -2.80 11.84
C THR A 464 8.59 -1.72 12.51
N ALA A 465 9.92 -1.93 12.58
CA ALA A 465 10.86 -0.91 13.05
C ALA A 465 10.87 0.32 12.13
N PRO A 466 11.22 1.52 12.62
CA PRO A 466 11.36 2.70 11.77
C PRO A 466 12.52 2.55 10.77
N ARG A 467 12.63 3.48 9.81
CA ARG A 467 13.71 3.46 8.81
C ARG A 467 15.09 3.44 9.47
N ARG A 468 16.08 2.80 8.81
CA ARG A 468 17.48 2.72 9.29
C ARG A 468 18.07 4.08 9.68
N ALA A 469 17.74 5.15 8.94
CA ALA A 469 18.19 6.50 9.25
C ALA A 469 17.67 6.99 10.62
N ILE A 470 16.41 6.72 10.94
CA ILE A 470 15.80 7.08 12.22
C ILE A 470 16.28 6.16 13.34
N LEU A 471 16.43 4.86 13.07
CA LEU A 471 17.04 3.91 14.01
C LEU A 471 18.42 4.39 14.47
N ARG A 472 19.28 4.80 13.53
CA ARG A 472 20.61 5.34 13.87
C ARG A 472 20.55 6.60 14.72
N GLN A 473 19.55 7.46 14.53
CA GLN A 473 19.38 8.66 15.34
C GLN A 473 18.93 8.32 16.77
N ILE A 474 17.99 7.39 16.92
CA ILE A 474 17.48 6.96 18.23
C ILE A 474 18.55 6.21 19.03
N MET A 475 19.35 5.37 18.35
CA MET A 475 20.38 4.54 18.98
C MET A 475 21.71 5.29 19.21
N LYS A 476 21.86 6.51 18.71
CA LYS A 476 23.07 7.30 18.97
C LYS A 476 23.09 7.65 20.48
N PRO A 477 24.19 7.38 21.21
CA PRO A 477 24.29 7.79 22.60
C PRO A 477 24.02 9.29 22.67
N GLN A 478 22.99 9.69 23.43
CA GLN A 478 22.84 11.10 23.74
C GLN A 478 24.06 11.48 24.59
N ALA A 479 24.86 12.44 24.11
CA ALA A 479 25.83 13.08 24.96
C ALA A 479 25.10 13.56 26.21
N PRO A 480 25.65 13.36 27.42
CA PRO A 480 25.00 13.86 28.63
C PRO A 480 24.68 15.33 28.42
N ARG A 481 23.40 15.70 28.48
CA ARG A 481 23.01 17.10 28.55
C ARG A 481 23.59 17.59 29.86
N THR A 482 24.77 18.20 29.81
CA THR A 482 25.30 19.03 30.89
C THR A 482 24.40 20.25 31.00
N HIS A 483 23.22 20.08 31.61
CA HIS A 483 22.56 21.16 32.33
C HIS A 483 23.33 21.41 33.64
N ALA A 484 24.65 21.54 33.56
CA ALA A 484 25.42 22.20 34.59
C ALA A 484 25.36 23.69 34.24
N THR A 485 24.21 24.32 34.49
CA THR A 485 24.25 25.74 34.84
C THR A 485 25.06 25.77 36.13
N PRO A 486 26.29 26.33 36.14
CA PRO A 486 27.05 26.42 37.38
C PRO A 486 26.15 27.07 38.43
N HIS A 487 25.99 26.40 39.57
CA HIS A 487 25.16 26.87 40.67
C HIS A 487 25.57 28.32 40.99
N ILE A 488 24.61 29.22 41.25
CA ILE A 488 24.87 30.66 41.44
C ILE A 488 26.01 30.91 42.46
N SER A 489 26.15 30.01 43.45
CA SER A 489 27.28 30.00 44.41
C SER A 489 28.66 29.92 43.75
N SER A 490 28.85 29.08 42.73
CA SER A 490 30.13 28.96 42.01
C SER A 490 30.48 30.20 41.17
N ARG A 491 29.47 31.00 40.76
CA ARG A 491 29.68 32.29 40.10
C ARG A 491 30.02 33.39 41.11
N LEU A 492 29.46 33.32 42.31
CA LEU A 492 29.72 34.24 43.42
C LEU A 492 31.10 34.03 44.04
N GLU A 493 31.56 32.78 44.16
CA GLU A 493 32.92 32.49 44.62
C GLU A 493 33.98 32.93 43.60
N ALA A 494 33.73 32.74 42.30
CA ALA A 494 34.60 33.24 41.25
C ALA A 494 34.67 34.78 41.21
N ALA A 495 33.56 35.47 41.49
CA ALA A 495 33.52 36.93 41.59
C ALA A 495 34.26 37.45 42.84
N LYS A 496 34.09 36.80 44.00
CA LYS A 496 34.83 37.15 45.23
C LYS A 496 36.34 36.90 45.13
N ALA A 497 36.75 35.85 44.42
CA ALA A 497 38.16 35.57 44.18
C ALA A 497 38.81 36.62 43.24
N ALA A 498 38.06 37.17 42.29
CA ALA A 498 38.52 38.25 41.43
C ALA A 498 38.67 39.59 42.19
N GLU A 499 37.79 39.87 43.14
CA GLU A 499 37.86 41.08 43.99
C GLU A 499 39.03 41.06 45.00
N GLN A 500 39.52 39.88 45.38
CA GLN A 500 40.67 39.74 46.29
C GLN A 500 42.04 39.79 45.60
N SER A 501 42.07 39.87 44.27
CA SER A 501 43.29 39.93 43.46
C SER A 501 43.48 41.27 42.73
N SER A 502 42.69 42.29 43.08
CA SER A 502 42.79 43.66 42.54
C SER A 502 43.35 44.63 43.58
#